data_AF-A0A7W0WVZ3-F1
#
_entry.id   AF-A0A7W0WVZ3-F1
#
_cell.length_a   1.000
_cell.length_b   1.000
_cell.length_c   1.000
_cell.angle_alpha   90.00
_cell.angle_beta   90.00
_cell.angle_gamma   90.00
#
_symmetry.space_group_name_H-M   'P 1'
#
loop_
_entity.id
_entity.type
_entity.pdbx_description
1 polymer ?
#
loop_
_entity_poly.entity_id
_entity_poly.type
_entity_poly.pdbx_seq_one_letter_code
_entity_poly.pdbx_strand_id
1 'polypeptide(L)'
;MSEHRRAQRLVVNAPAVVESIGQVPMFLHPNLQAVFRRVDADTSTLGKRFPAVVRDLSTNGAFITGAPLPLLARVAIKFEVRGIGPIDAVGWVLWQRTGDCDLPVESGSTTLPKGFGVLFESIPLETRAAIATLVSKQ
;
A
#
# COMPACT_ATOMS: atom_id res chain seq x y z
N MET A 1 0.31 -5.31 24.75
CA MET A 1 -0.28 -4.23 23.94
C MET A 1 -1.16 -4.89 22.88
N SER A 2 -2.49 -4.70 22.91
CA SER A 2 -3.36 -5.30 21.91
C SER A 2 -3.20 -4.56 20.58
N GLU A 3 -2.89 -5.26 19.51
CA GLU A 3 -2.73 -4.69 18.18
C GLU A 3 -4.09 -4.22 17.63
N HIS A 4 -4.32 -2.90 17.56
CA HIS A 4 -5.60 -2.29 17.15
C HIS A 4 -5.80 -2.23 15.61
N ARG A 5 -5.38 -3.26 14.88
CA ARG A 5 -5.58 -3.27 13.42
C ARG A 5 -7.05 -3.59 13.10
N ARG A 6 -7.70 -2.70 12.33
CA ARG A 6 -9.11 -2.85 11.93
C ARG A 6 -9.37 -3.99 10.93
N ALA A 7 -8.33 -4.47 10.24
CA ALA A 7 -8.44 -5.54 9.26
C ALA A 7 -7.29 -6.54 9.44
N GLN A 8 -7.65 -7.82 9.52
CA GLN A 8 -6.69 -8.92 9.43
C GLN A 8 -5.96 -8.89 8.08
N ARG A 9 -4.72 -9.40 8.05
CA ARG A 9 -3.83 -9.34 6.89
C ARG A 9 -3.47 -10.75 6.44
N LEU A 10 -3.62 -11.00 5.14
CA LEU A 10 -3.11 -12.17 4.45
C LEU A 10 -1.61 -11.99 4.20
N VAL A 11 -0.79 -12.91 4.68
CA VAL A 11 0.63 -12.98 4.30
C VAL A 11 0.73 -13.51 2.86
N VAL A 12 1.43 -12.77 2.00
CA VAL A 12 1.64 -13.13 0.59
C VAL A 12 3.10 -12.93 0.20
N ASN A 13 3.47 -13.45 -0.95
CA ASN A 13 4.76 -13.17 -1.57
C ASN A 13 4.56 -12.96 -3.06
N ALA A 14 3.98 -11.81 -3.42
CA ALA A 14 3.54 -11.53 -4.79
C ALA A 14 4.46 -10.49 -5.45
N PRO A 15 5.21 -10.86 -6.51
CA PRO A 15 5.91 -9.90 -7.34
C PRO A 15 4.95 -8.83 -7.86
N ALA A 16 5.40 -7.59 -7.84
CA ALA A 16 4.58 -6.44 -8.19
C ALA A 16 5.36 -5.43 -9.02
N VAL A 17 4.62 -4.61 -9.76
CA VAL A 17 5.13 -3.40 -10.37
C VAL A 17 4.42 -2.22 -9.70
N VAL A 18 5.23 -1.29 -9.15
CA VAL A 18 4.74 -0.07 -8.51
C VAL A 18 5.09 1.12 -9.38
N GLU A 19 4.15 2.04 -9.54
CA GLU A 19 4.32 3.30 -10.24
C GLU A 19 3.81 4.45 -9.38
N SER A 20 4.59 5.51 -9.21
CA SER A 20 4.12 6.75 -8.59
C SER A 20 3.38 7.57 -9.64
N ILE A 21 2.07 7.72 -9.47
CA ILE A 21 1.16 8.27 -10.50
C ILE A 21 0.69 9.71 -10.21
N GLY A 22 1.04 10.25 -9.03
CA GLY A 22 0.61 11.58 -8.61
C GLY A 22 -0.90 11.67 -8.39
N GLN A 23 -1.35 12.91 -8.17
CA GLN A 23 -2.73 13.23 -7.84
C GLN A 23 -3.40 13.95 -9.01
N VAL A 24 -4.62 13.53 -9.33
CA VAL A 24 -5.39 14.15 -10.41
C VAL A 24 -5.74 15.59 -10.03
N PRO A 25 -5.50 16.58 -10.91
CA PRO A 25 -5.92 17.96 -10.70
C PRO A 25 -7.42 18.03 -10.42
N MET A 26 -7.81 18.83 -9.42
CA MET A 26 -9.20 19.04 -9.07
C MET A 26 -9.52 20.52 -9.25
N PHE A 27 -10.48 20.81 -10.12
CA PHE A 27 -10.98 22.15 -10.34
C PHE A 27 -12.20 22.36 -9.46
N LEU A 28 -12.07 23.25 -8.47
CA LEU A 28 -13.14 23.59 -7.54
C LEU A 28 -13.72 24.96 -7.91
N HIS A 29 -15.02 25.13 -7.69
CA HIS A 29 -15.65 26.45 -7.72
C HIS A 29 -14.94 27.39 -6.72
N PRO A 30 -14.74 28.69 -7.01
CA PRO A 30 -13.99 29.60 -6.15
C PRO A 30 -14.45 29.63 -4.69
N ASN A 31 -15.77 29.64 -4.44
CA ASN A 31 -16.32 29.60 -3.09
C ASN A 31 -15.90 28.35 -2.30
N LEU A 32 -15.78 27.21 -2.97
CA LEU A 32 -15.34 25.97 -2.34
C LEU A 32 -13.83 25.97 -2.14
N GLN A 33 -13.06 26.47 -3.11
CA GLN A 33 -11.60 26.60 -2.98
C GLN A 33 -11.19 27.44 -1.75
N ALA A 34 -11.99 28.45 -1.39
CA ALA A 34 -11.73 29.29 -0.22
C ALA A 34 -11.84 28.56 1.13
N VAL A 35 -12.61 27.46 1.19
CA VAL A 35 -12.88 26.72 2.45
C VAL A 35 -12.38 25.27 2.42
N PHE A 36 -11.98 24.78 1.24
CA PHE A 36 -11.54 23.41 1.05
C PHE A 36 -10.05 23.26 1.34
N ARG A 37 -9.69 22.23 2.10
CA ARG A 37 -8.31 21.81 2.34
C ARG A 37 -8.14 20.36 1.90
N ARG A 38 -7.03 20.08 1.23
CA ARG A 38 -6.69 18.74 0.76
C ARG A 38 -5.27 18.40 1.16
N VAL A 39 -5.03 17.11 1.31
CA VAL A 39 -3.67 16.58 1.35
C VAL A 39 -3.12 16.58 -0.07
N ASP A 40 -1.93 17.14 -0.22
CA ASP A 40 -1.19 17.11 -1.48
C ASP A 40 -0.28 15.88 -1.52
N ALA A 41 -0.28 15.18 -2.64
CA ALA A 41 0.63 14.08 -2.88
C ALA A 41 2.07 14.58 -2.96
N ASP A 42 2.99 13.80 -2.41
CA ASP A 42 4.41 14.01 -2.67
C ASP A 42 4.70 13.66 -4.14
N THR A 43 5.27 14.62 -4.88
CA THR A 43 5.55 14.52 -6.31
C THR A 43 7.02 14.26 -6.63
N SER A 44 7.89 14.12 -5.63
CA SER A 44 9.34 13.91 -5.81
C SER A 44 9.70 12.60 -6.52
N THR A 45 8.75 11.66 -6.56
CA THR A 45 8.88 10.37 -7.24
C THR A 45 7.94 10.18 -8.41
N LEU A 46 7.23 11.22 -8.86
CA LEU A 46 6.23 11.11 -9.93
C LEU A 46 6.82 10.46 -11.19
N GLY A 47 6.11 9.50 -11.77
CA GLY A 47 6.52 8.73 -12.95
C GLY A 47 7.55 7.64 -12.68
N LYS A 48 8.10 7.52 -11.46
CA LYS A 48 9.00 6.41 -11.12
C LYS A 48 8.21 5.11 -11.10
N ARG A 49 8.72 4.13 -11.85
CA ARG A 49 8.17 2.78 -11.96
C ARG A 49 9.25 1.75 -11.67
N PHE A 50 8.97 0.78 -10.80
CA PHE A 50 9.96 -0.19 -10.34
C PHE A 50 9.34 -1.51 -9.90
N PRO A 51 10.09 -2.64 -9.98
CA PRO A 51 9.66 -3.91 -9.43
C PRO A 51 9.70 -3.88 -7.90
N ALA A 52 8.73 -4.53 -7.27
CA ALA A 52 8.61 -4.65 -5.82
C ALA A 52 7.95 -5.99 -5.47
N VAL A 53 7.72 -6.24 -4.17
CA VAL A 53 7.01 -7.44 -3.72
C VAL A 53 5.98 -7.08 -2.65
N VAL A 54 4.72 -7.44 -2.88
CA VAL A 54 3.67 -7.38 -1.86
C VAL A 54 3.92 -8.52 -0.87
N ARG A 55 4.10 -8.20 0.41
CA ARG A 55 4.39 -9.16 1.48
C ARG A 55 3.18 -9.46 2.36
N ASP A 56 2.27 -8.50 2.45
CA ASP A 56 1.00 -8.74 3.09
C ASP A 56 -0.09 -7.86 2.46
N LEU A 57 -1.33 -8.29 2.65
CA LEU A 57 -2.50 -7.69 2.02
C LEU A 57 -3.69 -7.73 2.98
N SER A 58 -4.44 -6.64 3.07
CA SER A 58 -5.77 -6.63 3.68
C SER A 58 -6.75 -6.01 2.71
N THR A 59 -8.03 -5.99 3.09
CA THR A 59 -9.08 -5.30 2.33
C THR A 59 -8.78 -3.80 2.16
N ASN A 60 -7.98 -3.21 3.05
CA ASN A 60 -7.72 -1.77 3.07
C ASN A 60 -6.34 -1.38 2.57
N GLY A 61 -5.37 -2.29 2.52
CA GLY A 61 -4.02 -1.90 2.16
C GLY A 61 -3.01 -3.03 2.15
N ALA A 62 -1.79 -2.72 1.72
CA ALA A 62 -0.71 -3.67 1.55
C ALA A 62 0.59 -3.16 2.17
N PHE A 63 1.45 -4.08 2.62
CA PHE A 63 2.87 -3.78 2.83
C PHE A 63 3.67 -4.30 1.64
N ILE A 64 4.55 -3.45 1.11
CA ILE A 64 5.33 -3.68 -0.09
C ILE A 64 6.79 -3.49 0.21
N THR A 65 7.61 -4.50 -0.07
CA THR A 65 9.08 -4.39 -0.02
C THR A 65 9.64 -3.93 -1.35
N GLY A 66 10.58 -3.00 -1.31
CA GLY A 66 11.18 -2.39 -2.50
C GLY A 66 11.90 -1.08 -2.18
N ALA A 67 12.20 -0.28 -3.20
CA ALA A 67 12.68 1.08 -2.99
C ALA A 67 11.60 1.88 -2.25
N PRO A 68 11.92 2.50 -1.09
CA PRO A 68 10.94 3.28 -0.34
C PRO A 68 10.46 4.49 -1.14
N LEU A 69 9.17 4.77 -1.05
CA LEU A 69 8.51 5.93 -1.63
C LEU A 69 8.19 6.94 -0.53
N PRO A 70 8.19 8.26 -0.85
CA PRO A 70 7.90 9.28 0.14
C PRO A 70 6.48 9.12 0.68
N LEU A 71 6.28 9.59 1.91
CA LEU A 71 4.95 9.63 2.52
C LEU A 71 4.02 10.47 1.63
N LEU A 72 2.75 10.05 1.57
CA LEU A 72 1.72 10.67 0.75
C LEU A 72 1.97 10.58 -0.76
N ALA A 73 2.92 9.78 -1.23
CA ALA A 73 2.96 9.39 -2.63
C ALA A 73 1.69 8.60 -2.99
N ARG A 74 1.05 8.98 -4.10
CA ARG A 74 -0.03 8.20 -4.71
C ARG A 74 0.54 7.23 -5.73
N VAL A 75 0.19 5.95 -5.61
CA VAL A 75 0.81 4.85 -6.35
C VAL A 75 -0.22 3.97 -7.03
N ALA A 76 0.09 3.52 -8.24
CA ALA A 76 -0.53 2.35 -8.86
C ALA A 76 0.31 1.11 -8.59
N ILE A 77 -0.34 -0.01 -8.32
CA ILE A 77 0.31 -1.29 -7.99
C ILE A 77 -0.36 -2.38 -8.81
N LYS A 78 0.44 -3.15 -9.54
CA LYS A 78 -0.01 -4.33 -10.30
C LYS A 78 0.68 -5.57 -9.78
N PHE A 79 -0.09 -6.59 -9.44
CA PHE A 79 0.42 -7.85 -8.88
C PHE A 79 -0.61 -8.97 -9.05
N GLU A 80 -0.21 -10.21 -8.75
CA GLU A 80 -1.10 -11.36 -8.80
C GLU A 80 -1.07 -12.12 -7.48
N VAL A 81 -2.24 -12.54 -7.00
CA VAL A 81 -2.37 -13.37 -5.80
C VAL A 81 -2.96 -14.71 -6.18
N ARG A 82 -2.28 -15.80 -5.82
CA ARG A 82 -2.77 -17.16 -6.03
C ARG A 82 -4.14 -17.34 -5.37
N GLY A 83 -5.13 -17.77 -6.16
CA GLY A 83 -6.51 -17.95 -5.70
C GLY A 83 -7.41 -16.72 -5.82
N ILE A 84 -6.86 -15.56 -6.22
CA ILE A 84 -7.64 -14.37 -6.59
C ILE A 84 -7.43 -14.04 -8.07
N GLY A 85 -6.17 -14.06 -8.54
CA GLY A 85 -5.79 -13.64 -9.89
C GLY A 85 -5.12 -12.25 -9.90
N PRO A 86 -5.07 -11.59 -11.07
CA PRO A 86 -4.42 -10.31 -11.24
C PRO A 86 -5.18 -9.20 -10.50
N ILE A 87 -4.43 -8.27 -9.91
CA ILE A 87 -4.94 -7.15 -9.11
C ILE A 87 -4.26 -5.87 -9.58
N ASP A 88 -5.08 -4.91 -9.98
CA ASP A 88 -4.70 -3.51 -10.17
C ASP A 88 -5.26 -2.68 -9.00
N ALA A 89 -4.38 -2.01 -8.26
CA ALA A 89 -4.78 -1.17 -7.13
C ALA A 89 -4.16 0.21 -7.21
N VAL A 90 -4.84 1.21 -6.65
CA VAL A 90 -4.32 2.55 -6.41
C VAL A 90 -4.36 2.84 -4.93
N GLY A 91 -3.32 3.49 -4.40
CA GLY A 91 -3.29 3.84 -2.99
C GLY A 91 -2.29 4.91 -2.61
N TRP A 92 -2.27 5.20 -1.32
CA TRP A 92 -1.45 6.23 -0.69
C TRP A 92 -0.40 5.60 0.21
N VAL A 93 0.85 6.01 0.08
CA VAL A 93 1.92 5.63 1.00
C VAL A 93 1.71 6.35 2.33
N LEU A 94 1.40 5.61 3.40
CA LEU A 94 1.14 6.20 4.72
C LEU A 94 2.28 6.03 5.72
N TRP A 95 3.16 5.08 5.47
CA TRP A 95 4.37 4.88 6.27
C TRP A 95 5.43 4.15 5.45
N GLN A 96 6.69 4.26 5.86
CA GLN A 96 7.82 3.60 5.20
C GLN A 96 8.85 3.09 6.21
N ARG A 97 9.55 2.02 5.81
CA ARG A 97 10.82 1.57 6.37
C ARG A 97 11.90 1.93 5.37
N THR A 98 12.74 2.91 5.71
CA THR A 98 13.78 3.43 4.83
C THR A 98 14.98 2.49 4.69
N GLY A 99 15.14 1.55 5.62
CA GLY A 99 16.16 0.50 5.62
C GLY A 99 15.64 -0.81 6.21
N ASP A 100 16.41 -1.87 5.98
CA ASP A 100 16.21 -3.13 6.67
C ASP A 100 16.52 -2.92 8.16
N CYS A 101 15.81 -3.61 9.04
CA CYS A 101 15.95 -3.45 10.48
C CYS A 101 15.90 -4.82 11.15
N ASP A 102 16.79 -5.08 12.09
CA ASP A 102 16.75 -6.31 12.88
C ASP A 102 15.94 -6.07 14.15
N LEU A 103 14.94 -6.92 14.40
CA LEU A 103 14.18 -6.91 15.64
C LEU A 103 14.54 -8.13 16.50
N PRO A 104 14.72 -7.94 17.81
CA PRO A 104 14.87 -9.06 18.73
C PRO A 104 13.54 -9.83 18.83
N VAL A 105 13.62 -11.15 18.77
CA VAL A 105 12.53 -12.10 19.01
C VAL A 105 13.01 -13.17 19.99
N GLU A 106 12.10 -13.89 20.64
CA GLU A 106 12.47 -14.89 21.67
C GLU A 106 13.45 -15.96 21.14
N SER A 107 13.42 -16.25 19.84
CA SER A 107 14.29 -17.22 19.17
C SER A 107 15.55 -16.64 18.51
N GLY A 108 15.83 -15.33 18.64
CA GLY A 108 16.98 -14.67 18.01
C GLY A 108 16.66 -13.28 17.47
N SER A 109 17.07 -12.99 16.24
CA SER A 109 16.70 -11.76 15.53
C SER A 109 15.90 -12.09 14.26
N THR A 110 14.97 -11.22 13.91
CA THR A 110 14.27 -11.27 12.62
C THR A 110 14.54 -10.00 11.84
N THR A 111 14.95 -10.15 10.58
CA THR A 111 15.20 -9.01 9.70
C THR A 111 13.90 -8.59 9.03
N LEU A 112 13.53 -7.35 9.31
CA LEU A 112 12.39 -6.65 8.78
C LEU A 112 12.82 -5.85 7.53
N PRO A 113 12.38 -6.23 6.32
CA PRO A 113 12.84 -5.59 5.09
C PRO A 113 12.34 -4.15 4.94
N LYS A 114 13.12 -3.31 4.26
CA LYS A 114 12.74 -1.98 3.82
C LYS A 114 11.52 -2.05 2.89
N GLY A 115 10.76 -0.97 2.85
CA GLY A 115 9.54 -0.92 2.07
C GLY A 115 8.57 0.15 2.55
N PHE A 116 7.31 0.02 2.18
CA PHE A 116 6.28 0.99 2.52
C PHE A 116 4.90 0.36 2.64
N GLY A 117 4.07 0.97 3.47
CA GLY A 117 2.67 0.61 3.65
C GLY A 117 1.77 1.50 2.82
N VAL A 118 0.86 0.87 2.08
CA VAL A 118 -0.11 1.53 1.21
C VAL A 118 -1.52 1.35 1.76
N LEU A 119 -2.27 2.44 1.83
CA LEU A 119 -3.72 2.42 1.99
C LEU A 119 -4.37 2.48 0.61
N PHE A 120 -5.22 1.52 0.27
CA PHE A 120 -5.93 1.51 -1.00
C PHE A 120 -6.97 2.62 -1.07
N GLU A 121 -6.81 3.47 -2.09
CA GLU A 121 -7.83 4.39 -2.58
C GLU A 121 -8.83 3.64 -3.46
N SER A 122 -8.32 2.81 -4.38
CA SER A 122 -9.14 1.95 -5.24
C SER A 122 -8.54 0.57 -5.42
N ILE A 123 -9.43 -0.43 -5.43
CA ILE A 123 -9.16 -1.84 -5.74
C ILE A 123 -10.50 -2.43 -6.21
N PRO A 124 -10.53 -3.38 -7.16
CA PRO A 124 -11.78 -3.98 -7.62
C PRO A 124 -12.59 -4.58 -6.46
N LEU A 125 -13.91 -4.48 -6.53
CA LEU A 125 -14.80 -4.88 -5.43
C LEU A 125 -14.74 -6.39 -5.20
N GLU A 126 -14.71 -7.15 -6.28
CA GLU A 126 -14.53 -8.60 -6.31
C GLU A 126 -13.20 -9.00 -5.67
N THR A 127 -12.12 -8.27 -5.94
CA THR A 127 -10.82 -8.49 -5.29
C THR A 127 -10.92 -8.23 -3.79
N ARG A 128 -11.57 -7.13 -3.37
CA ARG A 128 -11.77 -6.81 -1.95
C ARG A 128 -12.56 -7.91 -1.23
N ALA A 129 -13.62 -8.43 -1.86
CA ALA A 129 -14.42 -9.54 -1.32
C ALA A 129 -13.61 -10.85 -1.25
N ALA A 130 -12.80 -11.14 -2.27
CA ALA A 130 -11.93 -12.31 -2.30
C ALA A 130 -10.86 -12.26 -1.19
N ILE A 131 -10.24 -11.10 -0.98
CA ILE A 131 -9.29 -10.89 0.13
C ILE A 131 -10.00 -11.12 1.47
N ALA A 132 -11.17 -10.52 1.68
CA ALA A 132 -11.94 -10.70 2.92
C ALA A 132 -12.25 -12.18 3.20
N THR A 133 -12.64 -12.91 2.15
CA THR A 133 -12.96 -14.35 2.23
C THR A 133 -11.74 -15.21 2.54
N LEU A 134 -10.57 -14.89 1.97
CA LEU A 134 -9.34 -15.63 2.28
C LEU A 134 -8.87 -15.36 3.69
N VAL A 135 -8.96 -14.11 4.13
CA VAL A 135 -8.60 -13.69 5.49
C VAL A 135 -9.48 -14.39 6.53
N SER A 136 -10.79 -14.54 6.30
CA SER A 136 -11.69 -15.22 7.25
C SER A 136 -11.49 -16.74 7.33
N LYS A 137 -10.69 -17.33 6.44
CA LYS A 137 -10.41 -18.78 6.40
C LYS A 137 -9.08 -19.15 7.06
N GLN A 138 -8.31 -18.16 7.54
CA GLN A 138 -7.08 -18.36 8.32
C GLN A 138 -7.38 -18.44 9.80
#